data_AF-M5P498-F1
#
_entry.id   AF-M5P498-F1
#
_cell.length_a   1.000
_cell.length_b   1.000
_cell.length_c   1.000
_cell.angle_alpha   90.00
_cell.angle_beta   90.00
_cell.angle_gamma   90.00
#
_symmetry.space_group_name_H-M   'P 1'
#
loop_
_entity.id
_entity.type
_entity.pdbx_description
1 polymer ?
#
loop_
_entity_poly.entity_id
_entity_poly.type
_entity_poly.pdbx_seq_one_letter_code
_entity_poly.pdbx_strand_id
1 'polypeptide(L)'
;MREKGFTWFITSVILLFLLIGTALSGAIPQASGTGWGTKAKAQSVAPQKLLEHMSPGWNLGNTLDAVPTEGSWNNPPVREHTFDDIRAAGFKSVRIPVTWDSHIGSAPEYTIAPEWMNRVEEVTDWALERDFYVVLNIHHDSWLWINRMGNSQQETLEKLGKVWRQIADRFKHKSERLLFEIVNEPTGMSAYQLNLLNREMLKVIRSTGGENDRRLVIIGGLEDNKDELLNTFEPPEDDRIVLTFHYYSPWDYVSNWWGRTTWGTAKDIEDMERDMKPVYERFVSKGYPVIIGEYGTLGANEKHSKRLYHETLVRLSHKYQMVTMWWDNGNDQFDRMARKWRDPVVKDIVIQAGRGVSNAIIKPADLFIRKGQTITDQTADIELNGNKLTGIYRQSEPLQKGTDYTVDNSGKTVTIKASYLAKLIGGSPSFGTKAELAFAFDKGARQVMDVILYDTPELEKHEFTISKSAIKGDLEIPASLNGTQLATVKGVIDSTGRPVLEEVWSWTPYMNYDEDFYEKDGNLYLRERVLNYLKSDSTFTFEMWPKGVETVVKVKVTP
;
A
#
# COMPACT_ATOMS: atom_id res chain seq x y z
N MET A 1 24.25 -34.44 43.44
CA MET A 1 23.64 -35.51 44.25
C MET A 1 22.52 -36.16 43.45
N ARG A 2 22.71 -37.44 43.08
CA ARG A 2 21.75 -38.53 42.74
C ARG A 2 20.48 -38.18 41.95
N GLU A 3 20.31 -38.56 40.68
CA GLU A 3 20.03 -39.91 40.10
C GLU A 3 18.68 -40.57 40.46
N LYS A 4 18.16 -41.30 39.44
CA LYS A 4 17.06 -42.29 39.34
C LYS A 4 15.72 -41.70 38.85
N GLY A 5 15.08 -42.11 37.75
CA GLY A 5 15.18 -43.31 36.90
C GLY A 5 14.28 -44.44 37.43
N PHE A 6 13.16 -44.75 36.75
CA PHE A 6 12.64 -46.12 36.58
C PHE A 6 11.46 -46.20 35.59
N THR A 7 11.24 -47.42 35.11
CA THR A 7 10.62 -47.85 33.84
C THR A 7 9.44 -48.82 34.09
N TRP A 8 8.65 -49.05 33.02
CA TRP A 8 7.82 -50.24 32.69
C TRP A 8 6.42 -50.43 33.30
N PHE A 9 5.41 -50.70 32.45
CA PHE A 9 4.88 -52.06 32.20
C PHE A 9 3.99 -52.13 30.94
N ILE A 10 4.16 -53.21 30.18
CA ILE A 10 3.34 -53.70 29.06
C ILE A 10 2.47 -54.86 29.59
N THR A 11 1.21 -54.98 29.17
CA THR A 11 0.58 -56.30 29.01
C THR A 11 -0.54 -56.29 27.96
N SER A 12 -0.39 -57.18 26.98
CA SER A 12 -1.32 -57.56 25.93
C SER A 12 -2.44 -58.49 26.44
N VAL A 13 -3.63 -58.45 25.80
CA VAL A 13 -4.49 -59.65 25.64
C VAL A 13 -5.16 -59.62 24.26
N ILE A 14 -4.88 -60.66 23.48
CA ILE A 14 -5.57 -61.07 22.25
C ILE A 14 -6.66 -62.06 22.65
N LEU A 15 -7.86 -61.98 22.05
CA LEU A 15 -8.72 -63.16 21.90
C LEU A 15 -9.59 -63.07 20.63
N LEU A 16 -9.43 -64.12 19.83
CA LEU A 16 -9.99 -64.41 18.52
C LEU A 16 -11.28 -65.23 18.71
N PHE A 17 -12.33 -65.03 17.91
CA PHE A 17 -13.27 -66.09 17.56
C PHE A 17 -13.74 -65.94 16.10
N LEU A 18 -13.68 -67.06 15.38
CA LEU A 18 -14.00 -67.27 13.98
C LEU A 18 -15.42 -67.84 13.81
N LEU A 19 -15.99 -67.59 12.62
CA LEU A 19 -16.71 -68.51 11.72
C LEU A 19 -18.26 -68.68 11.72
N ILE A 20 -18.79 -68.45 10.50
CA ILE A 20 -19.86 -69.15 9.74
C ILE A 20 -21.31 -68.66 9.91
N GLY A 21 -21.96 -68.36 8.76
CA GLY A 21 -23.42 -68.43 8.64
C GLY A 21 -24.02 -67.66 7.47
N THR A 22 -24.38 -68.39 6.41
CA THR A 22 -25.03 -67.99 5.16
C THR A 22 -26.37 -67.22 5.26
N ALA A 23 -26.52 -66.26 4.33
CA ALA A 23 -27.72 -65.78 3.61
C ALA A 23 -29.14 -66.04 4.16
N LEU A 24 -29.91 -64.96 4.34
CA LEU A 24 -31.35 -64.92 4.09
C LEU A 24 -31.78 -63.49 3.71
N SER A 25 -32.35 -63.37 2.52
CA SER A 25 -33.04 -62.21 1.99
C SER A 25 -34.33 -61.94 2.76
N GLY A 26 -34.46 -60.74 3.32
CA GLY A 26 -35.70 -60.22 3.88
C GLY A 26 -35.68 -58.70 3.87
N ALA A 27 -36.40 -58.09 2.94
CA ALA A 27 -36.63 -56.65 2.93
C ALA A 27 -37.51 -56.28 4.13
N ILE A 28 -36.97 -55.48 5.05
CA ILE A 28 -37.75 -54.76 6.07
C ILE A 28 -37.53 -53.27 5.81
N PRO A 29 -38.56 -52.49 5.46
CA PRO A 29 -38.42 -51.06 5.27
C PRO A 29 -38.54 -50.38 6.63
N GLN A 30 -37.49 -49.70 7.10
CA GLN A 30 -37.68 -48.67 8.13
C GLN A 30 -36.54 -47.66 8.25
N ALA A 31 -36.99 -46.41 8.36
CA ALA A 31 -36.33 -45.21 8.85
C ALA A 31 -35.18 -44.64 8.02
N SER A 32 -35.52 -43.63 7.21
CA SER A 32 -34.62 -42.59 6.73
C SER A 32 -33.98 -41.85 7.91
N GLY A 33 -32.86 -42.38 8.40
CA GLY A 33 -31.92 -41.62 9.20
C GLY A 33 -31.31 -40.55 8.31
N THR A 34 -31.52 -39.29 8.68
CA THR A 34 -30.79 -38.13 8.14
C THR A 34 -29.31 -38.29 8.50
N GLY A 35 -28.58 -39.05 7.69
CA GLY A 35 -27.13 -39.02 7.70
C GLY A 35 -26.71 -37.61 7.34
N TRP A 36 -26.07 -36.91 8.27
CA TRP A 36 -25.22 -35.78 7.93
C TRP A 36 -24.18 -36.29 6.95
N GLY A 37 -24.47 -36.11 5.66
CA GLY A 37 -23.51 -36.34 4.60
C GLY A 37 -22.27 -35.55 4.98
N THR A 38 -21.15 -36.24 5.11
CA THR A 38 -19.82 -35.64 5.05
C THR A 38 -19.81 -34.78 3.79
N LYS A 39 -19.96 -33.45 3.94
CA LYS A 39 -19.75 -32.51 2.85
C LYS A 39 -18.39 -32.88 2.27
N ALA A 40 -18.37 -33.28 0.99
CA ALA A 40 -17.13 -33.43 0.26
C ALA A 40 -16.33 -32.14 0.50
N LYS A 41 -15.09 -32.26 0.99
CA LYS A 41 -14.20 -31.11 1.22
C LYS A 41 -14.27 -30.23 -0.02
N ALA A 42 -14.87 -29.05 0.11
CA ALA A 42 -14.93 -28.14 -1.01
C ALA A 42 -13.47 -27.74 -1.28
N GLN A 43 -13.07 -27.77 -2.54
CA GLN A 43 -11.70 -27.42 -2.86
C GLN A 43 -11.53 -25.92 -2.57
N SER A 44 -10.57 -25.58 -1.69
CA SER A 44 -10.18 -24.19 -1.43
C SER A 44 -9.84 -23.50 -2.75
N VAL A 45 -10.06 -22.18 -2.84
CA VAL A 45 -9.59 -21.43 -4.01
C VAL A 45 -8.07 -21.51 -4.01
N ALA A 46 -7.49 -22.04 -5.07
CA ALA A 46 -6.03 -22.11 -5.18
C ALA A 46 -5.44 -20.69 -5.19
N PRO A 47 -4.31 -20.43 -4.52
CA PRO A 47 -3.69 -19.10 -4.47
C PRO A 47 -3.48 -18.48 -5.87
N GLN A 48 -2.96 -19.28 -6.81
CA GLN A 48 -2.78 -18.90 -8.20
C GLN A 48 -4.09 -18.41 -8.86
N LYS A 49 -5.23 -19.03 -8.57
CA LYS A 49 -6.53 -18.62 -9.13
C LYS A 49 -6.97 -17.27 -8.56
N LEU A 50 -6.74 -17.03 -7.27
CA LEU A 50 -7.03 -15.72 -6.67
C LEU A 50 -6.15 -14.62 -7.28
N LEU A 51 -4.85 -14.90 -7.46
CA LEU A 51 -3.90 -14.00 -8.14
C LEU A 51 -4.40 -13.60 -9.54
N GLU A 52 -4.75 -14.58 -10.38
CA GLU A 52 -5.23 -14.36 -11.74
C GLU A 52 -6.48 -13.48 -11.79
N HIS A 53 -7.37 -13.67 -10.82
CA HIS A 53 -8.67 -13.00 -10.75
C HIS A 53 -8.60 -11.60 -10.14
N MET A 54 -7.77 -11.37 -9.13
CA MET A 54 -7.78 -10.13 -8.34
C MET A 54 -6.59 -9.20 -8.61
N SER A 55 -5.45 -9.71 -9.10
CA SER A 55 -4.24 -8.88 -9.22
C SER A 55 -4.19 -8.08 -10.53
N PRO A 56 -3.84 -6.77 -10.49
CA PRO A 56 -3.66 -5.93 -9.29
C PRO A 56 -4.99 -5.33 -8.79
N GLY A 57 -5.01 -4.95 -7.51
CA GLY A 57 -6.11 -4.22 -6.87
C GLY A 57 -5.77 -2.80 -6.44
N TRP A 58 -6.78 -2.02 -6.07
CA TRP A 58 -6.68 -0.61 -5.64
C TRP A 58 -7.60 -0.34 -4.43
N ASN A 59 -7.17 0.48 -3.47
CA ASN A 59 -7.96 0.87 -2.30
C ASN A 59 -8.68 2.19 -2.53
N LEU A 60 -9.96 2.25 -2.16
CA LEU A 60 -10.74 3.48 -2.04
C LEU A 60 -10.47 4.16 -0.69
N GLY A 61 -9.20 4.49 -0.42
CA GLY A 61 -8.78 5.03 0.88
C GLY A 61 -9.35 6.43 1.16
N ASN A 62 -9.41 6.78 2.45
CA ASN A 62 -9.89 8.06 2.99
C ASN A 62 -11.27 8.49 2.42
N THR A 63 -12.17 7.53 2.24
CA THR A 63 -13.52 7.69 1.69
C THR A 63 -14.56 7.24 2.71
N LEU A 64 -15.05 6.00 2.65
CA LEU A 64 -16.04 5.47 3.60
C LEU A 64 -15.39 5.12 4.97
N ASP A 65 -14.06 5.03 4.99
CA ASP A 65 -13.22 4.90 6.17
C ASP A 65 -12.98 6.21 6.92
N ALA A 66 -13.27 7.36 6.31
CA ALA A 66 -13.08 8.66 6.94
C ALA A 66 -13.90 8.81 8.23
N VAL A 67 -13.35 9.53 9.20
CA VAL A 67 -13.95 9.77 10.52
C VAL A 67 -14.43 11.22 10.62
N PRO A 68 -15.69 11.51 11.03
CA PRO A 68 -16.71 10.54 11.45
C PRO A 68 -17.48 9.85 10.31
N THR A 69 -17.51 10.39 9.10
CA THR A 69 -18.31 9.83 7.98
C THR A 69 -17.66 10.11 6.63
N GLU A 70 -18.14 9.45 5.56
CA GLU A 70 -17.72 9.73 4.18
C GLU A 70 -17.72 11.23 3.86
N GLY A 71 -16.62 11.74 3.32
CA GLY A 71 -16.47 13.17 3.05
C GLY A 71 -15.83 13.99 4.17
N SER A 72 -15.55 13.40 5.34
CA SER A 72 -14.98 14.14 6.48
C SER A 72 -13.47 14.41 6.36
N TRP A 73 -12.77 13.65 5.52
CA TRP A 73 -11.34 13.81 5.24
C TRP A 73 -11.11 14.44 3.86
N ASN A 74 -9.98 14.15 3.21
CA ASN A 74 -9.55 14.85 1.98
C ASN A 74 -10.37 14.53 0.73
N ASN A 75 -11.17 13.46 0.72
CA ASN A 75 -12.01 13.11 -0.43
C ASN A 75 -13.47 13.48 -0.18
N PRO A 76 -14.20 13.98 -1.20
CA PRO A 76 -15.66 14.03 -1.15
C PRO A 76 -16.25 12.60 -1.24
N PRO A 77 -17.55 12.43 -0.98
CA PRO A 77 -18.23 11.17 -1.26
C PRO A 77 -17.97 10.65 -2.67
N VAL A 78 -17.62 9.36 -2.78
CA VAL A 78 -17.19 8.77 -4.04
C VAL A 78 -18.31 8.86 -5.07
N ARG A 79 -17.92 9.20 -6.30
CA ARG A 79 -18.82 9.23 -7.46
C ARG A 79 -18.69 7.91 -8.21
N GLU A 80 -19.80 7.42 -8.75
CA GLU A 80 -19.85 6.16 -9.48
C GLU A 80 -18.78 6.05 -10.59
N HIS A 81 -18.57 7.14 -11.34
CA HIS A 81 -17.60 7.17 -12.44
C HIS A 81 -16.15 6.94 -12.01
N THR A 82 -15.81 7.10 -10.73
CA THR A 82 -14.48 6.75 -10.21
C THR A 82 -14.19 5.27 -10.47
N PHE A 83 -15.19 4.39 -10.32
CA PHE A 83 -15.00 2.96 -10.59
C PHE A 83 -14.82 2.67 -12.09
N ASP A 84 -15.41 3.47 -12.98
CA ASP A 84 -15.13 3.39 -14.42
C ASP A 84 -13.68 3.75 -14.73
N ASP A 85 -13.15 4.78 -14.06
CA ASP A 85 -11.77 5.21 -14.25
C ASP A 85 -10.77 4.16 -13.73
N ILE A 86 -11.05 3.56 -12.57
CA ILE A 86 -10.24 2.45 -12.02
C ILE A 86 -10.32 1.21 -12.94
N ARG A 87 -11.48 0.96 -13.55
CA ARG A 87 -11.66 -0.16 -14.50
C ARG A 87 -10.88 0.10 -15.78
N ALA A 88 -10.96 1.32 -16.30
CA ALA A 88 -10.23 1.75 -17.49
C ALA A 88 -8.71 1.74 -17.29
N ALA A 89 -8.24 2.01 -16.06
CA ALA A 89 -6.83 1.85 -15.70
C ALA A 89 -6.38 0.38 -15.74
N GLY A 90 -7.29 -0.57 -15.58
CA GLY A 90 -7.03 -2.00 -15.71
C GLY A 90 -6.81 -2.73 -14.39
N PHE A 91 -7.25 -2.19 -13.26
CA PHE A 91 -7.31 -2.95 -12.01
C PHE A 91 -8.38 -4.06 -12.12
N LYS A 92 -8.20 -5.15 -11.37
CA LYS A 92 -9.15 -6.28 -11.36
C LYS A 92 -9.93 -6.40 -10.06
N SER A 93 -9.44 -5.77 -8.99
CA SER A 93 -10.11 -5.73 -7.70
C SER A 93 -10.06 -4.34 -7.07
N VAL A 94 -11.03 -4.06 -6.20
CA VAL A 94 -11.05 -2.85 -5.37
C VAL A 94 -11.28 -3.23 -3.91
N ARG A 95 -10.58 -2.56 -3.00
CA ARG A 95 -10.82 -2.65 -1.56
C ARG A 95 -11.53 -1.38 -1.11
N ILE A 96 -12.64 -1.55 -0.43
CA ILE A 96 -13.53 -0.50 0.03
C ILE A 96 -13.43 -0.51 1.56
N PRO A 97 -12.47 0.23 2.13
CA PRO A 97 -12.36 0.36 3.57
C PRO A 97 -13.56 1.15 4.12
N VAL A 98 -14.19 0.67 5.19
CA VAL A 98 -15.39 1.30 5.79
C VAL A 98 -15.24 1.40 7.30
N THR A 99 -15.40 2.60 7.83
CA THR A 99 -15.48 2.84 9.28
C THR A 99 -16.95 2.94 9.66
N TRP A 100 -17.37 2.12 10.62
CA TRP A 100 -18.78 1.96 10.99
C TRP A 100 -19.16 2.70 12.28
N ASP A 101 -18.17 3.03 13.12
CA ASP A 101 -18.33 3.54 14.48
C ASP A 101 -19.45 4.57 14.68
N SER A 102 -19.42 5.69 13.95
CA SER A 102 -20.38 6.79 14.14
C SER A 102 -21.79 6.47 13.65
N HIS A 103 -21.95 5.37 12.90
CA HIS A 103 -23.20 4.91 12.32
C HIS A 103 -23.79 3.71 13.09
N ILE A 104 -23.13 3.24 14.16
CA ILE A 104 -23.62 2.16 15.01
C ILE A 104 -24.46 2.74 16.16
N GLY A 105 -25.72 2.30 16.26
CA GLY A 105 -26.63 2.68 17.35
C GLY A 105 -26.25 2.11 18.71
N SER A 106 -27.03 2.47 19.74
CA SER A 106 -26.79 2.05 21.12
C SER A 106 -26.97 0.54 21.34
N ALA A 107 -26.37 0.04 22.42
CA ALA A 107 -26.64 -1.28 22.98
C ALA A 107 -28.15 -1.45 23.32
N PRO A 108 -28.67 -2.69 23.33
CA PRO A 108 -27.95 -3.94 23.06
C PRO A 108 -27.87 -4.29 21.57
N GLU A 109 -28.69 -3.70 20.70
CA GLU A 109 -28.80 -4.17 19.31
C GLU A 109 -27.69 -3.66 18.39
N TYR A 110 -27.10 -2.50 18.71
CA TYR A 110 -26.05 -1.87 17.89
C TYR A 110 -26.45 -1.75 16.42
N THR A 111 -27.71 -1.38 16.18
CA THR A 111 -28.28 -1.28 14.84
C THR A 111 -27.51 -0.25 14.02
N ILE A 112 -26.99 -0.66 12.87
CA ILE A 112 -26.32 0.24 11.92
C ILE A 112 -27.38 1.13 11.27
N ALA A 113 -27.09 2.43 11.19
CA ALA A 113 -27.95 3.41 10.56
C ALA A 113 -28.32 2.96 9.13
N PRO A 114 -29.62 2.85 8.77
CA PRO A 114 -30.04 2.32 7.47
C PRO A 114 -29.48 3.10 6.28
N GLU A 115 -29.38 4.42 6.39
CA GLU A 115 -28.80 5.29 5.37
C GLU A 115 -27.32 4.98 5.11
N TRP A 116 -26.56 4.66 6.15
CA TRP A 116 -25.15 4.28 6.01
C TRP A 116 -25.01 2.91 5.36
N MET A 117 -25.77 1.91 5.84
CA MET A 117 -25.75 0.59 5.24
C MET A 117 -26.15 0.61 3.76
N ASN A 118 -27.15 1.43 3.40
CA ASN A 118 -27.56 1.62 2.00
C ASN A 118 -26.47 2.29 1.16
N ARG A 119 -25.77 3.29 1.72
CA ARG A 119 -24.66 3.95 1.03
C ARG A 119 -23.49 3.00 0.79
N VAL A 120 -23.11 2.19 1.78
CA VAL A 120 -22.06 1.18 1.63
C VAL A 120 -22.45 0.13 0.59
N GLU A 121 -23.72 -0.29 0.58
CA GLU A 121 -24.23 -1.21 -0.44
C GLU A 121 -24.19 -0.61 -1.85
N GLU A 122 -24.63 0.65 -2.02
CA GLU A 122 -24.59 1.36 -3.30
C GLU A 122 -23.16 1.42 -3.87
N VAL A 123 -22.18 1.81 -3.05
CA VAL A 123 -20.77 1.89 -3.48
C VAL A 123 -20.20 0.51 -3.79
N THR A 124 -20.59 -0.52 -3.01
CA THR A 124 -20.20 -1.91 -3.27
C THR A 124 -20.78 -2.43 -4.59
N ASP A 125 -22.05 -2.12 -4.86
CA ASP A 125 -22.74 -2.54 -6.08
C ASP A 125 -22.13 -1.88 -7.32
N TRP A 126 -21.81 -0.57 -7.28
CA TRP A 126 -21.12 0.10 -8.38
C TRP A 126 -19.82 -0.59 -8.79
N ALA A 127 -19.07 -1.11 -7.82
CA ALA A 127 -17.85 -1.86 -8.08
C ALA A 127 -18.15 -3.27 -8.64
N LEU A 128 -19.11 -4.01 -8.08
CA LEU A 128 -19.49 -5.33 -8.56
C LEU A 128 -20.06 -5.31 -9.99
N GLU A 129 -20.86 -4.30 -10.33
CA GLU A 129 -21.41 -4.04 -11.67
C GLU A 129 -20.31 -3.80 -12.72
N ARG A 130 -19.12 -3.39 -12.27
CA ARG A 130 -17.92 -3.20 -13.10
C ARG A 130 -17.02 -4.42 -13.16
N ASP A 131 -17.55 -5.57 -12.76
CA ASP A 131 -16.88 -6.87 -12.74
C ASP A 131 -15.65 -6.95 -11.82
N PHE A 132 -15.50 -6.01 -10.88
CA PHE A 132 -14.44 -6.10 -9.89
C PHE A 132 -14.67 -7.27 -8.93
N TYR A 133 -13.57 -7.86 -8.47
CA TYR A 133 -13.55 -8.44 -7.12
C TYR A 133 -13.51 -7.30 -6.09
N VAL A 134 -14.33 -7.39 -5.05
CA VAL A 134 -14.51 -6.31 -4.06
C VAL A 134 -14.17 -6.85 -2.68
N VAL A 135 -13.30 -6.16 -1.95
CA VAL A 135 -13.04 -6.40 -0.52
C VAL A 135 -13.78 -5.35 0.29
N LEU A 136 -14.71 -5.78 1.15
CA LEU A 136 -15.43 -4.91 2.09
C LEU A 136 -15.02 -5.29 3.52
N ASN A 137 -14.78 -4.29 4.38
CA ASN A 137 -14.24 -4.53 5.72
C ASN A 137 -14.90 -3.71 6.83
N ILE A 138 -14.36 -3.90 8.02
CA ILE A 138 -14.45 -2.97 9.16
C ILE A 138 -13.05 -2.34 9.32
N HIS A 139 -12.94 -1.01 9.24
CA HIS A 139 -11.66 -0.33 9.07
C HIS A 139 -11.13 0.34 10.35
N HIS A 140 -11.35 1.64 10.57
CA HIS A 140 -10.81 2.37 11.73
C HIS A 140 -11.54 2.09 13.05
N ASP A 141 -12.64 1.35 13.00
CA ASP A 141 -13.22 0.72 14.19
C ASP A 141 -12.17 -0.03 15.02
N SER A 142 -11.10 -0.53 14.38
CA SER A 142 -9.97 -1.21 15.00
C SER A 142 -9.36 -0.42 16.17
N TRP A 143 -9.07 0.87 15.99
CA TRP A 143 -8.51 1.73 17.02
C TRP A 143 -9.55 2.67 17.66
N LEU A 144 -10.71 2.87 17.03
CA LEU A 144 -11.80 3.67 17.62
C LEU A 144 -12.47 2.96 18.81
N TRP A 145 -12.74 1.66 18.69
CA TRP A 145 -13.41 0.92 19.78
C TRP A 145 -13.06 -0.56 19.90
N ILE A 146 -12.61 -1.25 18.84
CA ILE A 146 -12.28 -2.68 18.90
C ILE A 146 -11.03 -2.93 19.75
N ASN A 147 -10.08 -1.98 19.80
CA ASN A 147 -8.91 -2.02 20.68
C ASN A 147 -9.25 -2.07 22.19
N ARG A 148 -10.52 -1.89 22.57
CA ARG A 148 -11.02 -2.17 23.93
C ARG A 148 -11.04 -3.66 24.26
N MET A 149 -10.83 -4.55 23.28
CA MET A 149 -10.82 -6.01 23.43
C MET A 149 -9.99 -6.49 24.61
N GLY A 150 -8.78 -5.93 24.80
CA GLY A 150 -7.88 -6.31 25.89
C GLY A 150 -8.49 -6.13 27.29
N ASN A 151 -9.32 -5.10 27.48
CA ASN A 151 -9.92 -4.75 28.77
C ASN A 151 -11.40 -5.14 28.90
N SER A 152 -12.12 -5.27 27.80
CA SER A 152 -13.57 -5.45 27.77
C SER A 152 -13.99 -6.44 26.69
N GLN A 153 -13.39 -7.64 26.73
CA GLN A 153 -13.53 -8.66 25.70
C GLN A 153 -14.98 -9.01 25.36
N GLN A 154 -15.78 -9.31 26.39
CA GLN A 154 -17.15 -9.79 26.18
C GLN A 154 -18.02 -8.75 25.48
N GLU A 155 -18.01 -7.50 25.97
CA GLU A 155 -18.76 -6.39 25.39
C GLU A 155 -18.31 -6.09 23.95
N THR A 156 -16.98 -6.05 23.74
CA THR A 156 -16.40 -5.74 22.43
C THR A 156 -16.73 -6.81 21.40
N LEU A 157 -16.59 -8.09 21.75
CA LEU A 157 -16.88 -9.21 20.87
C LEU A 157 -18.39 -9.35 20.59
N GLU A 158 -19.25 -9.03 21.56
CA GLU A 158 -20.70 -9.00 21.36
C GLU A 158 -21.10 -7.88 20.38
N LYS A 159 -20.61 -6.64 20.59
CA LYS A 159 -20.84 -5.52 19.68
C LYS A 159 -20.38 -5.88 18.26
N LEU A 160 -19.13 -6.37 18.13
CA LEU A 160 -18.56 -6.74 16.84
C LEU A 160 -19.34 -7.86 16.15
N GLY A 161 -19.78 -8.88 16.89
CA GLY A 161 -20.61 -9.97 16.36
C GLY A 161 -21.96 -9.50 15.84
N LYS A 162 -22.61 -8.55 16.53
CA LYS A 162 -23.88 -7.94 16.10
C LYS A 162 -23.72 -7.04 14.87
N VAL A 163 -22.62 -6.30 14.79
CA VAL A 163 -22.25 -5.51 13.60
C VAL A 163 -22.00 -6.43 12.40
N TRP A 164 -21.14 -7.45 12.55
CA TRP A 164 -20.85 -8.39 11.47
C TRP A 164 -22.07 -9.18 11.00
N ARG A 165 -23.01 -9.53 11.89
CA ARG A 165 -24.26 -10.17 11.50
C ARG A 165 -25.08 -9.28 10.57
N GLN A 166 -25.23 -8.01 10.90
CA GLN A 166 -25.98 -7.05 10.06
C GLN A 166 -25.34 -6.87 8.68
N ILE A 167 -24.00 -6.75 8.62
CA ILE A 167 -23.26 -6.68 7.36
C ILE A 167 -23.44 -7.98 6.56
N ALA A 168 -23.19 -9.13 7.19
CA ALA A 168 -23.32 -10.43 6.53
C ALA A 168 -24.72 -10.67 5.97
N ASP A 169 -25.78 -10.35 6.73
CA ASP A 169 -27.16 -10.48 6.28
C ASP A 169 -27.48 -9.54 5.12
N ARG A 170 -27.00 -8.28 5.15
CA ARG A 170 -27.19 -7.33 4.06
C ARG A 170 -26.58 -7.81 2.75
N PHE A 171 -25.34 -8.26 2.80
CA PHE A 171 -24.55 -8.62 1.63
C PHE A 171 -24.67 -10.11 1.26
N LYS A 172 -25.54 -10.87 1.93
CA LYS A 172 -25.69 -12.32 1.81
C LYS A 172 -25.90 -12.82 0.39
N HIS A 173 -26.58 -12.06 -0.46
CA HIS A 173 -26.96 -12.48 -1.81
C HIS A 173 -26.04 -11.92 -2.91
N LYS A 174 -25.02 -11.13 -2.56
CA LYS A 174 -24.08 -10.60 -3.54
C LYS A 174 -23.19 -11.72 -4.10
N SER A 175 -22.71 -11.53 -5.33
CA SER A 175 -21.78 -12.41 -6.04
C SER A 175 -20.60 -12.87 -5.17
N GLU A 176 -20.01 -14.03 -5.48
CA GLU A 176 -18.77 -14.53 -4.85
C GLU A 176 -17.56 -13.62 -5.09
N ARG A 177 -17.68 -12.64 -6.00
CA ARG A 177 -16.68 -11.57 -6.21
C ARG A 177 -16.60 -10.58 -5.03
N LEU A 178 -17.60 -10.54 -4.15
CA LEU A 178 -17.51 -9.80 -2.90
C LEU A 178 -16.89 -10.68 -1.82
N LEU A 179 -15.79 -10.20 -1.23
CA LEU A 179 -15.08 -10.77 -0.10
C LEU A 179 -15.30 -9.92 1.14
N PHE A 180 -15.30 -10.55 2.30
CA PHE A 180 -15.32 -9.84 3.59
C PHE A 180 -13.96 -9.92 4.24
N GLU A 181 -13.43 -8.80 4.74
CA GLU A 181 -12.24 -8.73 5.58
C GLU A 181 -12.66 -8.35 7.00
N ILE A 182 -12.26 -9.16 7.99
CA ILE A 182 -12.86 -9.11 9.34
C ILE A 182 -12.62 -7.77 10.05
N VAL A 183 -11.39 -7.28 10.04
CA VAL A 183 -10.99 -6.05 10.71
C VAL A 183 -9.63 -5.62 10.17
N ASN A 184 -9.49 -4.33 9.88
CA ASN A 184 -8.22 -3.72 9.48
C ASN A 184 -7.31 -3.47 10.68
N GLU A 185 -6.04 -3.85 10.58
CA GLU A 185 -4.97 -3.57 11.52
C GLU A 185 -5.40 -3.71 13.00
N PRO A 186 -5.87 -4.90 13.42
CA PRO A 186 -6.40 -5.09 14.76
C PRO A 186 -5.32 -4.90 15.84
N THR A 187 -5.59 -4.06 16.83
CA THR A 187 -4.66 -3.74 17.93
C THR A 187 -5.37 -3.78 19.29
N GLY A 188 -4.64 -3.52 20.38
CA GLY A 188 -5.19 -3.46 21.75
C GLY A 188 -5.66 -4.81 22.31
N MET A 189 -5.18 -5.93 21.76
CA MET A 189 -5.54 -7.28 22.19
C MET A 189 -4.36 -8.25 22.05
N SER A 190 -4.42 -9.38 22.76
CA SER A 190 -3.42 -10.46 22.61
C SER A 190 -3.64 -11.27 21.33
N ALA A 191 -2.62 -11.99 20.87
CA ALA A 191 -2.75 -12.91 19.73
C ALA A 191 -3.83 -13.99 19.94
N TYR A 192 -3.98 -14.50 21.17
CA TYR A 192 -5.06 -15.43 21.50
C TYR A 192 -6.44 -14.80 21.27
N GLN A 193 -6.61 -13.55 21.69
CA GLN A 193 -7.85 -12.80 21.52
C GLN A 193 -8.16 -12.52 20.06
N LEU A 194 -7.15 -12.19 19.25
CA LEU A 194 -7.35 -12.01 17.82
C LEU A 194 -7.74 -13.33 17.13
N ASN A 195 -7.05 -14.43 17.42
CA ASN A 195 -7.41 -15.75 16.88
C ASN A 195 -8.84 -16.15 17.29
N LEU A 196 -9.29 -15.80 18.50
CA LEU A 196 -10.68 -15.97 18.94
C LEU A 196 -11.65 -15.08 18.15
N LEU A 197 -11.36 -13.79 18.02
CA LEU A 197 -12.16 -12.82 17.26
C LEU A 197 -12.37 -13.31 15.83
N ASN A 198 -11.29 -13.71 15.15
CA ASN A 198 -11.32 -14.24 13.80
C ASN A 198 -12.26 -15.45 13.66
N ARG A 199 -12.16 -16.43 14.57
CA ARG A 199 -13.04 -17.61 14.55
C ARG A 199 -14.50 -17.26 14.81
N GLU A 200 -14.79 -16.40 15.79
CA GLU A 200 -16.17 -16.04 16.13
C GLU A 200 -16.83 -15.21 15.03
N MET A 201 -16.11 -14.25 14.43
CA MET A 201 -16.67 -13.45 13.32
C MET A 201 -16.88 -14.28 12.06
N LEU A 202 -15.94 -15.18 11.74
CA LEU A 202 -16.12 -16.15 10.67
C LEU A 202 -17.37 -17.02 10.90
N LYS A 203 -17.55 -17.54 12.13
CA LYS A 203 -18.74 -18.31 12.51
C LYS A 203 -20.03 -17.49 12.38
N VAL A 204 -20.03 -16.22 12.77
CA VAL A 204 -21.18 -15.32 12.58
C VAL A 204 -21.52 -15.22 11.10
N ILE A 205 -20.54 -14.92 10.23
CA ILE A 205 -20.74 -14.82 8.79
C ILE A 205 -21.30 -16.12 8.22
N ARG A 206 -20.66 -17.27 8.50
CA ARG A 206 -21.12 -18.59 8.02
C ARG A 206 -22.53 -18.92 8.51
N SER A 207 -22.89 -18.55 9.74
CA SER A 207 -24.22 -18.84 10.30
C SER A 207 -25.38 -18.14 9.58
N THR A 208 -25.11 -17.10 8.79
CA THR A 208 -26.15 -16.43 7.98
C THR A 208 -26.58 -17.28 6.77
N GLY A 209 -25.77 -18.28 6.36
CA GLY A 209 -26.07 -19.19 5.26
C GLY A 209 -26.10 -18.54 3.87
N GLY A 210 -26.54 -19.28 2.85
CA GLY A 210 -26.63 -18.77 1.46
C GLY A 210 -25.25 -18.60 0.84
N GLU A 211 -25.00 -17.52 0.09
CA GLU A 211 -23.66 -17.31 -0.51
C GLU A 211 -22.57 -17.10 0.55
N ASN A 212 -22.93 -16.66 1.76
CA ASN A 212 -21.99 -16.50 2.86
C ASN A 212 -21.42 -17.84 3.39
N ASP A 213 -22.05 -18.99 3.09
CA ASP A 213 -21.50 -20.32 3.37
C ASP A 213 -20.19 -20.55 2.60
N ARG A 214 -20.02 -19.88 1.46
CA ARG A 214 -18.87 -20.05 0.55
C ARG A 214 -18.15 -18.74 0.24
N ARG A 215 -18.62 -17.59 0.73
CA ARG A 215 -17.95 -16.31 0.55
C ARG A 215 -16.54 -16.38 1.14
N LEU A 216 -15.54 -15.92 0.38
CA LEU A 216 -14.19 -15.84 0.90
C LEU A 216 -14.13 -14.80 2.01
N VAL A 217 -13.50 -15.17 3.14
CA VAL A 217 -13.30 -14.28 4.29
C VAL A 217 -11.80 -14.07 4.48
N ILE A 218 -11.39 -12.81 4.48
CA ILE A 218 -10.02 -12.35 4.61
C ILE A 218 -9.71 -12.13 6.10
N ILE A 219 -8.61 -12.71 6.57
CA ILE A 219 -8.25 -12.78 7.98
C ILE A 219 -6.73 -12.59 8.13
N GLY A 220 -6.31 -11.75 9.06
CA GLY A 220 -4.91 -11.43 9.34
C GLY A 220 -4.47 -11.71 10.78
N GLY A 221 -3.18 -11.44 11.02
CA GLY A 221 -2.59 -11.34 12.36
C GLY A 221 -2.80 -9.96 12.99
N LEU A 222 -2.21 -9.72 14.16
CA LEU A 222 -2.28 -8.41 14.81
C LEU A 222 -1.70 -7.35 13.89
N GLU A 223 -2.36 -6.18 13.83
CA GLU A 223 -1.93 -5.01 13.05
C GLU A 223 -1.77 -5.29 11.54
N ASP A 224 -2.41 -6.36 11.03
CA ASP A 224 -2.13 -6.92 9.69
C ASP A 224 -0.62 -7.05 9.41
N ASN A 225 0.12 -7.33 10.47
CA ASN A 225 1.57 -7.38 10.46
C ASN A 225 2.04 -8.75 9.95
N LYS A 226 3.01 -8.73 9.03
CA LYS A 226 3.58 -9.94 8.43
C LYS A 226 4.24 -10.86 9.47
N ASP A 227 4.92 -10.34 10.48
CA ASP A 227 5.55 -11.16 11.51
C ASP A 227 4.52 -11.77 12.47
N GLU A 228 3.44 -11.06 12.78
CA GLU A 228 2.32 -11.61 13.56
C GLU A 228 1.60 -12.72 12.77
N LEU A 229 1.34 -12.50 11.48
CA LEU A 229 0.82 -13.54 10.58
C LEU A 229 1.74 -14.79 10.57
N LEU A 230 3.05 -14.58 10.58
CA LEU A 230 4.01 -15.67 10.58
C LEU A 230 4.18 -16.36 11.94
N ASN A 231 4.02 -15.68 13.07
CA ASN A 231 4.48 -16.22 14.35
C ASN A 231 3.37 -16.52 15.34
N THR A 232 2.27 -15.78 15.32
CA THR A 232 1.22 -15.84 16.35
C THR A 232 -0.17 -16.18 15.80
N PHE A 233 -0.38 -15.93 14.50
CA PHE A 233 -1.64 -16.26 13.82
C PHE A 233 -1.84 -17.77 13.62
N GLU A 234 -3.07 -18.21 13.86
CA GLU A 234 -3.54 -19.57 13.63
C GLU A 234 -4.72 -19.55 12.65
N PRO A 235 -4.60 -20.15 11.45
CA PRO A 235 -5.70 -20.21 10.50
C PRO A 235 -6.93 -20.92 11.10
N PRO A 236 -8.13 -20.31 11.04
CA PRO A 236 -9.36 -21.00 11.41
C PRO A 236 -9.59 -22.27 10.57
N GLU A 237 -10.31 -23.25 11.13
CA GLU A 237 -10.73 -24.45 10.40
C GLU A 237 -11.86 -24.14 9.41
N ASP A 238 -11.52 -23.55 8.26
CA ASP A 238 -12.43 -23.20 7.17
C ASP A 238 -11.67 -23.22 5.83
N ASP A 239 -12.24 -23.82 4.79
CA ASP A 239 -11.61 -23.98 3.48
C ASP A 239 -11.86 -22.80 2.51
N ARG A 240 -12.51 -21.74 3.01
CA ARG A 240 -12.88 -20.52 2.28
C ARG A 240 -12.36 -19.26 2.98
N ILE A 241 -11.15 -19.33 3.50
CA ILE A 241 -10.41 -18.17 4.02
C ILE A 241 -9.29 -17.71 3.08
N VAL A 242 -8.96 -16.44 3.18
CA VAL A 242 -7.82 -15.78 2.53
C VAL A 242 -7.03 -15.10 3.64
N LEU A 243 -5.70 -15.16 3.59
CA LEU A 243 -4.87 -14.50 4.59
C LEU A 243 -4.49 -13.09 4.12
N THR A 244 -4.28 -12.16 5.05
CA THR A 244 -3.83 -10.80 4.73
C THR A 244 -2.69 -10.31 5.60
N PHE A 245 -1.88 -9.42 5.03
CA PHE A 245 -0.95 -8.54 5.74
C PHE A 245 -0.75 -7.25 4.93
N HIS A 246 -0.24 -6.18 5.57
CA HIS A 246 0.11 -4.92 4.93
C HIS A 246 1.64 -4.77 4.80
N TYR A 247 2.10 -4.04 3.77
CA TYR A 247 3.54 -3.86 3.53
C TYR A 247 3.92 -2.42 3.15
N TYR A 248 4.49 -1.71 4.13
CA TYR A 248 5.01 -0.34 3.99
C TYR A 248 6.50 -0.25 4.35
N SER A 249 7.24 -1.34 4.21
CA SER A 249 8.68 -1.36 4.48
C SER A 249 9.51 -0.95 3.26
N PRO A 250 10.62 -0.22 3.44
CA PRO A 250 11.03 0.48 4.67
C PRO A 250 10.16 1.72 4.93
N TRP A 251 9.67 1.87 6.16
CA TRP A 251 8.76 2.98 6.54
C TRP A 251 9.36 4.36 6.24
N ASP A 252 10.63 4.52 6.59
CA ASP A 252 11.38 5.75 6.40
C ASP A 252 11.55 6.13 4.93
N TYR A 253 11.62 5.15 4.04
CA TYR A 253 11.60 5.42 2.60
C TYR A 253 10.20 5.78 2.11
N VAL A 254 9.19 4.92 2.34
CA VAL A 254 7.87 5.11 1.74
C VAL A 254 7.22 6.42 2.17
N SER A 255 7.49 6.86 3.40
CA SER A 255 6.97 8.11 3.98
C SER A 255 7.94 9.29 3.84
N ASN A 256 9.12 9.11 3.25
CA ASN A 256 10.18 10.13 3.18
C ASN A 256 10.51 10.74 4.56
N TRP A 257 10.85 9.88 5.51
CA TRP A 257 11.26 10.28 6.84
C TRP A 257 12.77 10.25 6.98
N TRP A 258 13.28 11.12 7.84
CA TRP A 258 14.69 11.18 8.21
C TRP A 258 15.65 11.27 7.01
N GLY A 259 15.20 11.88 5.90
CA GLY A 259 16.01 12.09 4.70
C GLY A 259 16.27 10.84 3.85
N ARG A 260 15.52 9.74 4.05
CA ARG A 260 15.62 8.56 3.17
C ARG A 260 14.84 8.77 1.86
N THR A 261 15.40 9.60 0.99
CA THR A 261 14.76 10.06 -0.26
C THR A 261 14.89 9.10 -1.44
N THR A 262 15.63 7.99 -1.30
CA THR A 262 15.87 7.01 -2.40
C THR A 262 15.81 5.57 -1.92
N TRP A 263 15.54 4.66 -2.85
CA TRP A 263 15.43 3.21 -2.63
C TRP A 263 15.90 2.43 -3.86
N GLY A 264 16.43 1.22 -3.67
CA GLY A 264 16.75 0.30 -4.76
C GLY A 264 18.19 -0.21 -4.77
N THR A 265 18.87 -0.17 -3.62
CA THR A 265 20.14 -0.89 -3.47
C THR A 265 19.91 -2.40 -3.53
N ALA A 266 20.96 -3.17 -3.79
CA ALA A 266 20.86 -4.64 -3.77
C ALA A 266 20.32 -5.17 -2.42
N LYS A 267 20.69 -4.51 -1.32
CA LYS A 267 20.20 -4.84 0.03
C LYS A 267 18.71 -4.52 0.20
N ASP A 268 18.23 -3.40 -0.32
CA ASP A 268 16.80 -3.06 -0.28
C ASP A 268 15.95 -4.12 -0.99
N ILE A 269 16.41 -4.57 -2.17
CA ILE A 269 15.72 -5.60 -2.97
C ILE A 269 15.77 -6.96 -2.26
N GLU A 270 16.92 -7.33 -1.70
CA GLU A 270 17.07 -8.57 -0.92
C GLU A 270 16.18 -8.56 0.33
N ASP A 271 16.10 -7.43 1.03
CA ASP A 271 15.26 -7.27 2.22
C ASP A 271 13.78 -7.46 1.90
N MET A 272 13.29 -6.81 0.84
CA MET A 272 11.91 -6.95 0.40
C MET A 272 11.57 -8.41 0.03
N GLU A 273 12.46 -9.11 -0.68
CA GLU A 273 12.24 -10.53 -0.99
C GLU A 273 12.28 -11.41 0.27
N ARG A 274 13.19 -11.12 1.21
CA ARG A 274 13.27 -11.85 2.48
C ARG A 274 12.02 -11.67 3.33
N ASP A 275 11.32 -10.54 3.23
CA ASP A 275 10.06 -10.33 3.95
C ASP A 275 8.90 -11.15 3.35
N MET A 276 8.81 -11.24 2.01
CA MET A 276 7.69 -11.92 1.36
C MET A 276 7.83 -13.45 1.34
N LYS A 277 9.04 -13.96 1.13
CA LYS A 277 9.30 -15.39 0.92
C LYS A 277 8.81 -16.29 2.07
N PRO A 278 8.99 -15.95 3.37
CA PRO A 278 8.49 -16.78 4.47
C PRO A 278 6.96 -16.92 4.48
N VAL A 279 6.21 -15.90 4.06
CA VAL A 279 4.74 -15.98 3.96
C VAL A 279 4.35 -17.00 2.89
N TYR A 280 5.07 -17.03 1.76
CA TYR A 280 4.87 -18.05 0.74
C TYR A 280 5.15 -19.46 1.25
N GLU A 281 6.30 -19.67 1.90
CA GLU A 281 6.73 -20.97 2.40
C GLU A 281 5.80 -21.49 3.51
N ARG A 282 5.30 -20.61 4.37
CA ARG A 282 4.43 -21.01 5.48
C ARG A 282 2.99 -21.25 5.05
N PHE A 283 2.45 -20.43 4.14
CA PHE A 283 1.01 -20.38 3.84
C PHE A 283 0.69 -20.66 2.37
N VAL A 284 1.19 -19.85 1.43
CA VAL A 284 0.80 -19.94 0.01
C VAL A 284 1.11 -21.31 -0.57
N SER A 285 2.31 -21.84 -0.34
CA SER A 285 2.74 -23.17 -0.80
C SER A 285 1.92 -24.33 -0.21
N LYS A 286 1.14 -24.06 0.86
CA LYS A 286 0.21 -25.01 1.50
C LYS A 286 -1.24 -24.81 1.09
N GLY A 287 -1.50 -23.91 0.13
CA GLY A 287 -2.80 -23.71 -0.48
C GLY A 287 -3.65 -22.59 0.13
N TYR A 288 -3.09 -21.77 1.04
CA TYR A 288 -3.78 -20.57 1.55
C TYR A 288 -3.56 -19.39 0.60
N PRO A 289 -4.61 -18.82 -0.02
CA PRO A 289 -4.47 -17.59 -0.78
C PRO A 289 -4.08 -16.43 0.15
N VAL A 290 -3.31 -15.48 -0.37
CA VAL A 290 -2.84 -14.32 0.37
C VAL A 290 -3.13 -13.04 -0.43
N ILE A 291 -3.65 -12.03 0.26
CA ILE A 291 -3.79 -10.66 -0.22
C ILE A 291 -2.83 -9.78 0.59
N ILE A 292 -2.03 -8.96 -0.08
CA ILE A 292 -1.39 -7.80 0.51
C ILE A 292 -2.41 -6.67 0.42
N GLY A 293 -3.15 -6.47 1.51
CA GLY A 293 -4.33 -5.59 1.57
C GLY A 293 -3.97 -4.13 1.29
N GLU A 294 -2.76 -3.75 1.67
CA GLU A 294 -2.22 -2.43 1.47
C GLU A 294 -0.70 -2.46 1.24
N TYR A 295 -0.26 -1.60 0.33
CA TYR A 295 1.14 -1.28 0.10
C TYR A 295 1.22 0.06 -0.64
N GLY A 296 2.40 0.68 -0.70
CA GLY A 296 2.65 1.85 -1.54
C GLY A 296 3.58 2.85 -0.90
N THR A 297 3.93 3.90 -1.66
CA THR A 297 4.62 5.07 -1.11
C THR A 297 3.60 6.07 -0.55
N LEU A 298 3.91 6.66 0.62
CA LEU A 298 3.07 7.56 1.41
C LEU A 298 3.65 8.99 1.50
N GLY A 299 4.41 9.40 0.47
CA GLY A 299 5.09 10.70 0.46
C GLY A 299 6.42 10.71 -0.30
N ALA A 300 7.03 9.54 -0.52
CA ALA A 300 8.22 9.45 -1.37
C ALA A 300 7.95 10.02 -2.77
N ASN A 301 8.80 10.93 -3.25
CA ASN A 301 8.55 11.67 -4.49
C ASN A 301 9.59 11.43 -5.62
N GLU A 302 10.79 10.93 -5.31
CA GLU A 302 11.83 10.68 -6.32
C GLU A 302 11.41 9.57 -7.30
N LYS A 303 11.33 9.91 -8.60
CA LYS A 303 10.67 9.09 -9.61
C LYS A 303 11.35 7.75 -9.86
N HIS A 304 12.68 7.69 -9.92
CA HIS A 304 13.38 6.44 -10.21
C HIS A 304 13.14 5.41 -9.10
N SER A 305 13.35 5.81 -7.84
CA SER A 305 13.14 4.96 -6.67
C SER A 305 11.69 4.51 -6.57
N LYS A 306 10.72 5.42 -6.76
CA LYS A 306 9.29 5.08 -6.69
C LYS A 306 8.92 4.02 -7.73
N ARG A 307 9.36 4.19 -8.97
CA ARG A 307 9.10 3.23 -10.07
C ARG A 307 9.75 1.87 -9.78
N LEU A 308 11.01 1.87 -9.33
CA LEU A 308 11.75 0.65 -9.00
C LEU A 308 11.16 -0.09 -7.79
N TYR A 309 10.69 0.64 -6.78
CA TYR A 309 10.01 0.08 -5.61
C TYR A 309 8.72 -0.65 -6.00
N HIS A 310 7.84 0.01 -6.77
CA HIS A 310 6.57 -0.58 -7.18
C HIS A 310 6.77 -1.76 -8.13
N GLU A 311 7.71 -1.67 -9.08
CA GLU A 311 8.05 -2.81 -9.93
C GLU A 311 8.53 -4.00 -9.11
N THR A 312 9.45 -3.77 -8.18
CA THR A 312 10.05 -4.85 -7.39
C THR A 312 9.02 -5.50 -6.47
N LEU A 313 8.26 -4.70 -5.72
CA LEU A 313 7.24 -5.19 -4.79
C LEU A 313 6.19 -6.01 -5.53
N VAL A 314 5.57 -5.44 -6.57
CA VAL A 314 4.45 -6.11 -7.26
C VAL A 314 4.93 -7.36 -8.00
N ARG A 315 6.13 -7.33 -8.61
CA ARG A 315 6.72 -8.50 -9.26
C ARG A 315 7.06 -9.61 -8.26
N LEU A 316 7.60 -9.29 -7.08
CA LEU A 316 7.89 -10.27 -6.03
C LEU A 316 6.59 -10.86 -5.47
N SER A 317 5.57 -10.05 -5.20
CA SER A 317 4.25 -10.53 -4.78
C SER A 317 3.63 -11.47 -5.81
N HIS A 318 3.69 -11.12 -7.10
CA HIS A 318 3.21 -11.99 -8.18
C HIS A 318 4.01 -13.30 -8.25
N LYS A 319 5.35 -13.25 -8.12
CA LYS A 319 6.22 -14.45 -8.04
C LYS A 319 5.79 -15.39 -6.92
N TYR A 320 5.39 -14.82 -5.77
CA TYR A 320 4.97 -15.55 -4.59
C TYR A 320 3.45 -15.76 -4.50
N GLN A 321 2.70 -15.55 -5.59
CA GLN A 321 1.25 -15.73 -5.71
C GLN A 321 0.42 -14.98 -4.65
N MET A 322 0.85 -13.76 -4.33
CA MET A 322 0.15 -12.84 -3.43
C MET A 322 -0.51 -11.75 -4.25
N VAL A 323 -1.81 -11.54 -4.06
CA VAL A 323 -2.55 -10.43 -4.69
C VAL A 323 -2.11 -9.13 -4.03
N THR A 324 -1.83 -8.08 -4.79
CA THR A 324 -1.48 -6.76 -4.24
C THR A 324 -2.61 -5.77 -4.42
N MET A 325 -3.01 -5.07 -3.35
CA MET A 325 -4.01 -4.00 -3.40
C MET A 325 -3.37 -2.68 -2.99
N TRP A 326 -3.23 -1.77 -3.95
CA TRP A 326 -2.45 -0.55 -3.80
C TRP A 326 -3.20 0.45 -2.92
N TRP A 327 -2.55 1.00 -1.89
CA TRP A 327 -3.13 2.05 -1.07
C TRP A 327 -3.14 3.37 -1.81
N ASP A 328 -4.31 4.02 -1.84
CA ASP A 328 -4.49 5.35 -2.43
C ASP A 328 -5.52 6.14 -1.62
N ASN A 329 -5.02 7.07 -0.82
CA ASN A 329 -5.82 7.99 -0.01
C ASN A 329 -6.52 9.08 -0.86
N GLY A 330 -6.37 9.07 -2.20
CA GLY A 330 -6.93 10.07 -3.12
C GLY A 330 -6.01 11.28 -3.38
N ASN A 331 -5.03 11.52 -2.52
CA ASN A 331 -3.97 12.52 -2.73
C ASN A 331 -2.71 11.88 -3.34
N ASP A 332 -2.46 10.59 -3.10
CA ASP A 332 -1.20 9.96 -3.50
C ASP A 332 -1.16 9.62 -5.00
N GLN A 333 -2.18 8.93 -5.53
CA GLN A 333 -2.08 8.32 -6.86
C GLN A 333 -3.13 8.85 -7.86
N PHE A 334 -4.40 8.50 -7.67
CA PHE A 334 -5.46 8.89 -8.60
C PHE A 334 -6.19 10.14 -8.12
N ASP A 335 -6.07 11.23 -8.88
CA ASP A 335 -6.86 12.43 -8.66
C ASP A 335 -8.28 12.19 -9.19
N ARG A 336 -9.20 11.97 -8.25
CA ARG A 336 -10.62 11.66 -8.54
C ARG A 336 -11.37 12.85 -9.14
N MET A 337 -10.93 14.08 -8.86
CA MET A 337 -11.56 15.29 -9.38
C MET A 337 -11.10 15.59 -10.80
N ALA A 338 -9.80 15.48 -11.05
CA ALA A 338 -9.21 15.64 -12.38
C ALA A 338 -9.40 14.40 -13.27
N ARG A 339 -9.79 13.27 -12.67
CA ARG A 339 -9.92 11.94 -13.28
C ARG A 339 -8.63 11.50 -13.99
N LYS A 340 -7.49 11.72 -13.31
CA LYS A 340 -6.15 11.48 -13.85
C LYS A 340 -5.21 10.92 -12.78
N TRP A 341 -4.31 10.05 -13.19
CA TRP A 341 -3.21 9.57 -12.36
C TRP A 341 -2.14 10.65 -12.27
N ARG A 342 -1.68 10.96 -11.05
CA ARG A 342 -0.60 11.94 -10.80
C ARG A 342 0.73 11.45 -11.34
N ASP A 343 1.00 10.15 -11.23
CA ASP A 343 2.10 9.47 -11.92
C ASP A 343 1.53 8.31 -12.77
N PRO A 344 1.31 8.53 -14.09
CA PRO A 344 0.79 7.49 -14.96
C PRO A 344 1.79 6.35 -15.21
N VAL A 345 3.11 6.60 -15.06
CA VAL A 345 4.15 5.59 -15.30
C VAL A 345 4.14 4.57 -14.17
N VAL A 346 4.11 5.00 -12.91
CA VAL A 346 4.02 4.07 -11.78
C VAL A 346 2.72 3.27 -11.81
N LYS A 347 1.59 3.90 -12.21
CA LYS A 347 0.35 3.16 -12.44
C LYS A 347 0.54 2.07 -13.50
N ASP A 348 1.11 2.40 -14.66
CA ASP A 348 1.31 1.40 -15.72
C ASP A 348 2.26 0.27 -15.27
N ILE A 349 3.28 0.58 -14.46
CA ILE A 349 4.14 -0.42 -13.82
C ILE A 349 3.31 -1.38 -12.96
N VAL A 350 2.48 -0.87 -12.04
CA VAL A 350 1.60 -1.69 -11.19
C VAL A 350 0.67 -2.59 -12.02
N ILE A 351 0.07 -2.02 -13.07
CA ILE A 351 -0.84 -2.72 -13.99
C ILE A 351 -0.15 -3.90 -14.70
N GLN A 352 1.07 -3.70 -15.18
CA GLN A 352 1.83 -4.74 -15.90
C GLN A 352 2.42 -5.78 -14.93
N ALA A 353 3.07 -5.33 -13.85
CA ALA A 353 3.69 -6.22 -12.86
C ALA A 353 2.64 -7.10 -12.15
N GLY A 354 1.46 -6.55 -11.87
CA GLY A 354 0.34 -7.29 -11.27
C GLY A 354 -0.24 -8.37 -12.19
N ARG A 355 0.10 -8.34 -13.48
CA ARG A 355 -0.20 -9.39 -14.46
C ARG A 355 0.99 -10.30 -14.76
N GLY A 356 2.08 -10.19 -14.00
CA GLY A 356 3.30 -10.97 -14.19
C GLY A 356 4.17 -10.50 -15.37
N VAL A 357 3.93 -9.29 -15.88
CA VAL A 357 4.76 -8.67 -16.93
C VAL A 357 5.76 -7.73 -16.27
N SER A 358 7.05 -8.11 -16.26
CA SER A 358 8.11 -7.26 -15.71
C SER A 358 8.32 -6.00 -16.54
N ASN A 359 8.62 -4.90 -15.86
CA ASN A 359 8.83 -3.60 -16.48
C ASN A 359 10.32 -3.25 -16.52
N ALA A 360 10.79 -2.68 -17.64
CA ALA A 360 12.12 -2.08 -17.68
C ALA A 360 12.11 -0.74 -16.92
N ILE A 361 13.21 -0.41 -16.23
CA ILE A 361 13.35 0.82 -15.45
C ILE A 361 14.54 1.63 -15.97
N ILE A 362 14.33 2.91 -16.26
CA ILE A 362 15.40 3.82 -16.71
C ILE A 362 16.00 4.60 -15.54
N LYS A 363 17.27 4.99 -15.68
CA LYS A 363 17.97 5.92 -14.79
C LYS A 363 18.84 6.88 -15.59
N PRO A 364 18.70 8.20 -15.45
CA PRO A 364 17.74 8.88 -14.57
C PRO A 364 16.30 8.85 -15.12
N ALA A 365 15.32 9.03 -14.23
CA ALA A 365 13.93 9.34 -14.60
C ALA A 365 13.72 10.85 -14.80
N ASP A 366 14.52 11.69 -14.12
CA ASP A 366 14.56 13.15 -14.31
C ASP A 366 15.97 13.56 -14.71
N LEU A 367 16.12 14.06 -15.94
CA LEU A 367 17.38 14.57 -16.49
C LEU A 367 17.45 16.07 -16.29
N PHE A 368 18.14 16.49 -15.23
CA PHE A 368 18.37 17.90 -14.93
C PHE A 368 19.53 18.48 -15.75
N ILE A 369 19.27 19.60 -16.42
CA ILE A 369 20.25 20.36 -17.19
C ILE A 369 20.30 21.78 -16.63
N ARG A 370 21.46 22.22 -16.12
CA ARG A 370 21.60 23.56 -15.55
C ARG A 370 21.67 24.62 -16.64
N LYS A 371 20.99 25.74 -16.44
CA LYS A 371 21.09 26.91 -17.32
C LYS A 371 22.54 27.37 -17.45
N GLY A 372 22.97 27.64 -18.68
CA GLY A 372 24.33 28.11 -18.98
C GLY A 372 25.42 27.03 -18.97
N GLN A 373 25.11 25.77 -18.60
CA GLN A 373 26.10 24.69 -18.68
C GLN A 373 26.33 24.25 -20.13
N THR A 374 27.57 23.87 -20.46
CA THR A 374 27.87 23.23 -21.74
C THR A 374 27.10 21.91 -21.84
N ILE A 375 26.28 21.77 -22.89
CA ILE A 375 25.48 20.57 -23.13
C ILE A 375 26.37 19.48 -23.72
N THR A 376 26.43 18.34 -23.06
CA THR A 376 27.13 17.14 -23.51
C THR A 376 26.16 15.99 -23.72
N ASP A 377 26.61 14.93 -24.40
CA ASP A 377 25.87 13.68 -24.51
C ASP A 377 25.50 13.18 -23.10
N GLN A 378 24.24 12.79 -22.91
CA GLN A 378 23.74 12.29 -21.62
C GLN A 378 23.44 10.80 -21.72
N THR A 379 23.72 10.07 -20.65
CA THR A 379 23.46 8.63 -20.60
C THR A 379 22.20 8.34 -19.78
N ALA A 380 21.43 7.36 -20.24
CA ALA A 380 20.34 6.76 -19.50
C ALA A 380 20.56 5.24 -19.48
N ASP A 381 20.80 4.69 -18.30
CA ASP A 381 20.90 3.26 -18.08
C ASP A 381 19.51 2.65 -17.95
N ILE A 382 19.38 1.40 -18.37
CA ILE A 382 18.12 0.66 -18.42
C ILE A 382 18.30 -0.69 -17.75
N GLU A 383 17.59 -0.90 -16.64
CA GLU A 383 17.35 -2.22 -16.09
C GLU A 383 16.27 -2.90 -16.95
N LEU A 384 16.69 -3.73 -17.91
CA LEU A 384 15.77 -4.28 -18.91
C LEU A 384 14.72 -5.25 -18.35
N ASN A 385 15.01 -5.96 -17.26
CA ASN A 385 14.11 -6.97 -16.68
C ASN A 385 13.54 -7.97 -17.72
N GLY A 386 14.38 -8.38 -18.67
CA GLY A 386 14.01 -9.30 -19.75
C GLY A 386 13.33 -8.65 -20.97
N ASN A 387 13.08 -7.33 -20.93
CA ASN A 387 12.51 -6.58 -22.04
C ASN A 387 13.59 -6.07 -23.02
N LYS A 388 13.14 -5.50 -24.13
CA LYS A 388 13.98 -4.89 -25.16
C LYS A 388 13.45 -3.51 -25.55
N LEU A 389 14.34 -2.51 -25.57
CA LEU A 389 14.01 -1.16 -26.06
C LEU A 389 13.60 -1.22 -27.55
N THR A 390 12.44 -0.67 -27.88
CA THR A 390 11.89 -0.64 -29.25
C THR A 390 11.93 0.76 -29.87
N GLY A 391 12.00 1.81 -29.06
CA GLY A 391 12.16 3.18 -29.54
C GLY A 391 12.12 4.21 -28.42
N ILE A 392 12.46 5.44 -28.78
CA ILE A 392 12.32 6.61 -27.90
C ILE A 392 11.47 7.62 -28.65
N TYR A 393 10.49 8.19 -27.96
CA TYR A 393 9.50 9.10 -28.55
C TYR A 393 9.43 10.39 -27.75
N ARG A 394 9.16 11.49 -28.45
CA ARG A 394 8.65 12.72 -27.84
C ARG A 394 7.20 12.85 -28.26
N GLN A 395 6.29 12.79 -27.29
CA GLN A 395 4.86 12.61 -27.58
C GLN A 395 4.63 11.38 -28.49
N SER A 396 4.24 11.58 -29.74
CA SER A 396 4.06 10.52 -30.74
C SER A 396 5.20 10.45 -31.78
N GLU A 397 6.15 11.38 -31.76
CA GLU A 397 7.22 11.47 -32.74
C GLU A 397 8.42 10.60 -32.33
N PRO A 398 8.85 9.64 -33.16
CA PRO A 398 10.03 8.83 -32.87
C PRO A 398 11.32 9.66 -33.03
N LEU A 399 12.24 9.52 -32.08
CA LEU A 399 13.60 10.02 -32.21
C LEU A 399 14.40 9.16 -33.20
N GLN A 400 15.37 9.77 -33.87
CA GLN A 400 16.23 9.09 -34.83
C GLN A 400 17.44 8.43 -34.15
N LYS A 401 17.49 7.08 -34.20
CA LYS A 401 18.67 6.33 -33.75
C LYS A 401 19.88 6.65 -34.63
N GLY A 402 21.02 6.94 -34.01
CA GLY A 402 22.28 7.36 -34.64
C GLY A 402 22.53 8.86 -34.52
N THR A 403 21.50 9.68 -34.74
CA THR A 403 21.59 11.16 -34.75
C THR A 403 21.07 11.81 -33.48
N ASP A 404 19.90 11.40 -33.00
CA ASP A 404 19.30 11.93 -31.77
C ASP A 404 19.73 11.14 -30.53
N TYR A 405 19.90 9.83 -30.68
CA TYR A 405 20.41 8.95 -29.63
C TYR A 405 21.14 7.72 -30.19
N THR A 406 22.02 7.11 -29.41
CA THR A 406 22.62 5.80 -29.68
C THR A 406 22.26 4.81 -28.58
N VAL A 407 22.33 3.53 -28.87
CA VAL A 407 22.14 2.45 -27.89
C VAL A 407 23.37 1.56 -27.97
N ASP A 408 23.90 1.16 -26.84
CA ASP A 408 25.01 0.22 -26.77
C ASP A 408 24.62 -1.18 -27.28
N ASN A 409 25.61 -2.07 -27.43
CA ASN A 409 25.38 -3.42 -27.94
C ASN A 409 24.51 -4.28 -27.00
N SER A 410 24.53 -4.01 -25.69
CA SER A 410 23.71 -4.76 -24.73
C SER A 410 22.25 -4.29 -24.71
N GLY A 411 21.95 -3.13 -25.28
CA GLY A 411 20.62 -2.53 -25.24
C GLY A 411 20.27 -1.88 -23.90
N LYS A 412 21.25 -1.77 -22.97
CA LYS A 412 21.05 -1.32 -21.59
C LYS A 412 21.49 0.11 -21.36
N THR A 413 22.26 0.71 -22.25
CA THR A 413 22.68 2.10 -22.11
C THR A 413 22.30 2.87 -23.37
N VAL A 414 21.49 3.91 -23.17
CA VAL A 414 21.13 4.89 -24.18
C VAL A 414 22.00 6.12 -23.99
N THR A 415 22.54 6.65 -25.08
CA THR A 415 23.22 7.96 -25.09
C THR A 415 22.39 8.93 -25.91
N ILE A 416 21.82 9.94 -25.28
CA ILE A 416 21.08 11.02 -25.94
C ILE A 416 22.09 12.08 -26.35
N LYS A 417 22.06 12.46 -27.63
CA LYS A 417 23.06 13.36 -28.20
C LYS A 417 22.92 14.79 -27.69
N ALA A 418 24.05 15.43 -27.40
CA ALA A 418 24.13 16.82 -26.99
C ALA A 418 23.37 17.75 -27.95
N SER A 419 23.51 17.49 -29.26
CA SER A 419 22.83 18.23 -30.33
C SER A 419 21.31 18.12 -30.25
N TYR A 420 20.77 16.98 -29.81
CA TYR A 420 19.34 16.80 -29.60
C TYR A 420 18.87 17.52 -28.34
N LEU A 421 19.58 17.35 -27.23
CA LEU A 421 19.28 18.05 -25.96
C LEU A 421 19.32 19.58 -26.12
N ALA A 422 20.28 20.10 -26.89
CA ALA A 422 20.39 21.51 -27.22
C ALA A 422 19.14 22.06 -27.94
N LYS A 423 18.50 21.25 -28.80
CA LYS A 423 17.23 21.64 -29.44
C LYS A 423 16.07 21.68 -28.44
N LEU A 424 16.09 20.81 -27.43
CA LEU A 424 15.02 20.74 -26.43
C LEU A 424 15.05 21.93 -25.46
N ILE A 425 16.24 22.36 -25.07
CA ILE A 425 16.40 23.43 -24.07
C ILE A 425 16.72 24.80 -24.69
N GLY A 426 17.24 24.82 -25.92
CA GLY A 426 17.64 26.04 -26.61
C GLY A 426 16.47 26.99 -26.82
N GLY A 427 16.58 28.22 -26.31
CA GLY A 427 15.57 29.27 -26.48
C GLY A 427 14.41 29.25 -25.47
N SER A 428 14.41 28.38 -24.46
CA SER A 428 13.38 28.41 -23.41
C SER A 428 13.69 29.50 -22.37
N PRO A 429 12.80 30.49 -22.16
CA PRO A 429 13.03 31.56 -21.18
C PRO A 429 12.69 31.15 -19.74
N SER A 430 11.93 30.06 -19.54
CA SER A 430 11.47 29.60 -18.22
C SER A 430 12.24 28.36 -17.74
N PHE A 431 12.15 28.04 -16.45
CA PHE A 431 12.67 26.79 -15.88
C PHE A 431 11.61 25.66 -15.90
N GLY A 432 11.99 24.45 -15.46
CA GLY A 432 11.13 23.27 -15.37
C GLY A 432 11.23 22.32 -16.56
N THR A 433 10.30 21.37 -16.65
CA THR A 433 10.26 20.33 -17.69
C THR A 433 10.10 20.94 -19.09
N LYS A 434 11.02 20.60 -20.00
CA LYS A 434 11.07 21.06 -21.40
C LYS A 434 10.61 20.03 -22.41
N ALA A 435 10.82 18.77 -22.07
CA ALA A 435 10.35 17.65 -22.86
C ALA A 435 10.22 16.41 -21.99
N GLU A 436 9.39 15.49 -22.45
CA GLU A 436 9.27 14.14 -21.92
C GLU A 436 9.71 13.18 -23.01
N LEU A 437 10.69 12.33 -22.71
CA LEU A 437 11.17 11.29 -23.61
C LEU A 437 10.62 9.95 -23.15
N ALA A 438 9.73 9.38 -23.94
CA ALA A 438 9.09 8.09 -23.67
C ALA A 438 9.89 6.96 -24.30
N PHE A 439 10.48 6.12 -23.46
CA PHE A 439 11.17 4.88 -23.81
C PHE A 439 10.14 3.76 -23.92
N ALA A 440 9.97 3.22 -25.13
CA ALA A 440 9.08 2.11 -25.40
C ALA A 440 9.84 0.79 -25.40
N PHE A 441 9.19 -0.25 -24.90
CA PHE A 441 9.72 -1.61 -24.83
C PHE A 441 8.81 -2.56 -25.62
N ASP A 442 9.25 -3.79 -25.85
CA ASP A 442 8.45 -4.82 -26.51
C ASP A 442 7.29 -5.31 -25.64
N LYS A 443 7.46 -5.23 -24.31
CA LYS A 443 6.45 -5.53 -23.29
C LYS A 443 6.62 -4.58 -22.10
N GLY A 444 5.67 -4.63 -21.16
CA GLY A 444 5.69 -3.79 -19.97
C GLY A 444 5.36 -2.33 -20.25
N ALA A 445 5.45 -1.52 -19.19
CA ALA A 445 5.15 -0.11 -19.19
C ALA A 445 6.21 0.70 -19.95
N ARG A 446 5.78 1.77 -20.60
CA ARG A 446 6.71 2.79 -21.10
C ARG A 446 7.36 3.50 -19.93
N GLN A 447 8.63 3.83 -20.07
CA GLN A 447 9.32 4.70 -19.12
C GLN A 447 9.36 6.12 -19.68
N VAL A 448 9.17 7.13 -18.84
CA VAL A 448 9.22 8.54 -19.26
C VAL A 448 10.34 9.23 -18.50
N MET A 449 11.24 9.88 -19.25
CA MET A 449 12.27 10.74 -18.71
C MET A 449 11.92 12.20 -18.93
N ASP A 450 11.85 12.98 -17.87
CA ASP A 450 11.68 14.44 -17.99
C ASP A 450 13.04 15.06 -18.28
N VAL A 451 13.10 15.95 -19.26
CA VAL A 451 14.27 16.81 -19.52
C VAL A 451 13.99 18.16 -18.88
N ILE A 452 14.64 18.45 -17.76
CA ILE A 452 14.33 19.59 -16.88
C ILE A 452 15.44 20.63 -17.01
N LEU A 453 15.09 21.83 -17.45
CA LEU A 453 16.00 22.99 -17.39
C LEU A 453 15.86 23.62 -16.00
N TYR A 454 16.96 23.73 -15.26
CA TYR A 454 16.94 24.29 -13.92
C TYR A 454 18.04 25.34 -13.70
N ASP A 455 17.92 26.11 -12.63
CA ASP A 455 18.99 26.92 -12.06
C ASP A 455 18.92 26.90 -10.53
N THR A 456 19.83 27.60 -9.87
CA THR A 456 19.83 27.74 -8.41
C THR A 456 18.46 28.25 -7.93
N PRO A 457 17.84 27.62 -6.92
CA PRO A 457 16.61 28.13 -6.32
C PRO A 457 16.88 29.47 -5.61
N GLU A 458 15.95 30.40 -5.71
CA GLU A 458 16.04 31.73 -5.08
C GLU A 458 14.95 31.87 -4.01
N LEU A 459 15.32 32.31 -2.81
CA LEU A 459 14.35 32.65 -1.76
C LEU A 459 14.16 34.16 -1.72
N GLU A 460 12.92 34.61 -1.51
CA GLU A 460 12.66 36.03 -1.26
C GLU A 460 13.28 36.49 0.06
N LYS A 461 13.37 35.56 1.02
CA LYS A 461 13.93 35.81 2.35
C LYS A 461 14.64 34.57 2.89
N HIS A 462 15.84 34.77 3.43
CA HIS A 462 16.66 33.70 4.03
C HIS A 462 16.63 33.69 5.56
N GLU A 463 16.02 34.69 6.19
CA GLU A 463 15.95 34.80 7.65
C GLU A 463 14.55 35.18 8.12
N PHE A 464 14.01 34.43 9.07
CA PHE A 464 12.70 34.66 9.66
C PHE A 464 12.84 34.81 11.18
N THR A 465 12.00 35.65 11.78
CA THR A 465 11.94 35.79 13.24
C THR A 465 10.58 35.31 13.72
N ILE A 466 10.58 34.39 14.67
CA ILE A 466 9.37 33.81 15.24
C ILE A 466 9.37 34.07 16.74
N SER A 467 8.26 34.62 17.24
CA SER A 467 7.98 34.69 18.68
C SER A 467 7.30 33.41 19.12
N LYS A 468 7.84 32.75 20.15
CA LYS A 468 7.26 31.50 20.67
C LYS A 468 5.81 31.68 21.10
N SER A 469 5.49 32.82 21.72
CA SER A 469 4.13 33.12 22.18
C SER A 469 3.13 33.39 21.06
N ALA A 470 3.59 33.57 19.81
CA ALA A 470 2.76 33.95 18.67
C ALA A 470 2.72 32.88 17.55
N ILE A 471 3.23 31.68 17.78
CA ILE A 471 3.18 30.59 16.78
C ILE A 471 1.71 30.25 16.51
N LYS A 472 1.33 30.35 15.23
CA LYS A 472 0.01 29.96 14.73
C LYS A 472 0.13 29.55 13.26
N GLY A 473 -0.01 28.26 13.00
CA GLY A 473 0.11 27.68 11.66
C GLY A 473 1.56 27.54 11.18
N ASP A 474 1.68 27.15 9.91
CA ASP A 474 2.95 26.82 9.26
C ASP A 474 3.75 28.09 8.90
N LEU A 475 5.07 27.98 8.86
CA LEU A 475 5.95 29.02 8.32
C LEU A 475 6.05 28.84 6.82
N GLU A 476 5.48 29.78 6.06
CA GLU A 476 5.68 29.91 4.62
C GLU A 476 7.02 30.56 4.30
N ILE A 477 7.76 29.97 3.36
CA ILE A 477 9.02 30.47 2.84
C ILE A 477 8.84 30.66 1.32
N PRO A 478 8.50 31.88 0.87
CA PRO A 478 8.33 32.18 -0.53
C PRO A 478 9.60 31.90 -1.33
N ALA A 479 9.47 31.13 -2.41
CA ALA A 479 10.60 30.63 -3.17
C ALA A 479 10.31 30.60 -4.68
N SER A 480 11.37 30.82 -5.46
CA SER A 480 11.44 30.47 -6.87
C SER A 480 12.35 29.26 -7.01
N LEU A 481 11.77 28.05 -7.07
CA LEU A 481 12.55 26.81 -7.14
C LEU A 481 13.30 26.61 -8.46
N ASN A 482 13.02 27.43 -9.49
CA ASN A 482 13.77 27.46 -10.74
C ASN A 482 13.98 26.06 -11.37
N GLY A 483 12.95 25.21 -11.35
CA GLY A 483 12.97 23.86 -11.92
C GLY A 483 13.57 22.78 -11.02
N THR A 484 14.07 23.14 -9.82
CA THR A 484 14.42 22.18 -8.77
C THR A 484 13.19 21.66 -8.05
N GLN A 485 13.35 20.58 -7.30
CA GLN A 485 12.27 19.92 -6.56
C GLN A 485 12.71 19.61 -5.14
N LEU A 486 11.84 19.79 -4.15
CA LEU A 486 12.17 19.47 -2.76
C LEU A 486 12.39 17.96 -2.57
N ALA A 487 13.53 17.59 -1.98
CA ALA A 487 13.83 16.21 -1.61
C ALA A 487 13.59 15.95 -0.13
N THR A 488 14.22 16.74 0.75
CA THR A 488 14.09 16.60 2.21
C THR A 488 14.55 17.88 2.93
N VAL A 489 14.29 17.96 4.24
CA VAL A 489 14.74 19.06 5.10
C VAL A 489 15.51 18.51 6.31
N LYS A 490 16.57 19.22 6.72
CA LYS A 490 17.21 19.04 8.03
C LYS A 490 17.22 20.36 8.81
N GLY A 491 17.06 20.28 10.13
CA GLY A 491 17.12 21.43 11.04
C GLY A 491 18.07 21.21 12.19
N VAL A 492 18.95 22.18 12.43
CA VAL A 492 19.94 22.17 13.51
C VAL A 492 19.85 23.44 14.35
N ILE A 493 20.09 23.29 15.65
CA ILE A 493 20.17 24.42 16.59
C ILE A 493 21.55 25.07 16.44
N ASP A 494 21.60 26.38 16.17
CA ASP A 494 22.85 27.08 15.78
C ASP A 494 23.93 26.99 16.86
N SER A 495 23.54 27.05 18.14
CA SER A 495 24.46 27.09 19.28
C SER A 495 25.08 25.74 19.64
N THR A 496 24.45 24.63 19.24
CA THR A 496 24.85 23.28 19.66
C THR A 496 25.13 22.34 18.51
N GLY A 497 24.64 22.65 17.30
CA GLY A 497 24.66 21.75 16.14
C GLY A 497 23.72 20.54 16.28
N ARG A 498 22.95 20.43 17.37
CA ARG A 498 22.04 19.30 17.60
C ARG A 498 20.73 19.43 16.79
N PRO A 499 20.00 18.33 16.56
CA PRO A 499 18.71 18.37 15.86
C PRO A 499 17.71 19.33 16.52
N VAL A 500 16.94 20.05 15.70
CA VAL A 500 15.78 20.83 16.21
C VAL A 500 14.75 19.92 16.87
N LEU A 501 14.52 18.74 16.31
CA LEU A 501 13.55 17.74 16.81
C LEU A 501 14.18 16.68 17.72
N GLU A 502 15.28 16.97 18.40
CA GLU A 502 16.02 15.97 19.20
C GLU A 502 15.20 15.30 20.32
N GLU A 503 14.19 16.00 20.85
CA GLU A 503 13.26 15.43 21.85
C GLU A 503 12.39 14.31 21.27
N VAL A 504 12.26 14.25 19.94
CA VAL A 504 11.54 13.21 19.20
C VAL A 504 12.55 12.25 18.58
N TRP A 505 13.51 12.78 17.80
CA TRP A 505 14.48 12.04 17.01
C TRP A 505 15.92 12.47 17.35
N SER A 506 16.48 11.92 18.42
CA SER A 506 17.80 12.35 18.93
C SER A 506 18.98 12.05 18.01
N TRP A 507 18.83 11.11 17.09
CA TRP A 507 19.93 10.59 16.26
C TRP A 507 20.09 11.28 14.90
N THR A 508 19.15 12.13 14.49
CA THR A 508 19.15 12.74 13.14
C THR A 508 18.58 14.15 13.13
N PRO A 509 19.17 15.09 12.36
CA PRO A 509 18.59 16.41 12.14
C PRO A 509 17.54 16.42 11.01
N TYR A 510 17.40 15.33 10.26
CA TYR A 510 16.44 15.23 9.17
C TYR A 510 15.01 15.09 9.70
N MET A 511 14.10 15.74 8.99
CA MET A 511 12.67 15.84 9.32
C MET A 511 11.84 14.85 8.51
N ASN A 512 10.56 14.77 8.86
CA ASN A 512 9.58 13.90 8.21
C ASN A 512 8.71 14.69 7.22
N TYR A 513 8.57 14.17 6.00
CA TYR A 513 7.66 14.75 5.01
C TYR A 513 6.21 14.82 5.56
N ASP A 514 5.47 15.85 5.13
CA ASP A 514 4.10 16.20 5.53
C ASP A 514 3.94 16.65 6.99
N GLU A 515 4.44 15.86 7.95
CA GLU A 515 4.33 16.17 9.38
C GLU A 515 5.20 17.36 9.80
N ASP A 516 6.39 17.50 9.20
CA ASP A 516 7.36 18.52 9.57
C ASP A 516 7.62 19.54 8.45
N PHE A 517 7.52 19.13 7.18
CA PHE A 517 7.76 20.01 6.04
C PHE A 517 6.99 19.58 4.79
N TYR A 518 6.76 20.52 3.87
CA TYR A 518 6.22 20.25 2.54
C TYR A 518 6.58 21.36 1.55
N GLU A 519 6.33 21.10 0.27
CA GLU A 519 6.35 22.09 -0.81
C GLU A 519 4.93 22.21 -1.37
N LYS A 520 4.52 23.42 -1.67
CA LYS A 520 3.23 23.69 -2.31
C LYS A 520 3.31 24.94 -3.15
N ASP A 521 2.84 24.85 -4.39
CA ASP A 521 2.76 25.95 -5.34
C ASP A 521 4.10 26.71 -5.54
N GLY A 522 5.24 25.99 -5.40
CA GLY A 522 6.59 26.53 -5.51
C GLY A 522 7.16 27.10 -4.20
N ASN A 523 6.35 27.22 -3.14
CA ASN A 523 6.78 27.69 -1.83
C ASN A 523 7.17 26.53 -0.92
N LEU A 524 8.08 26.80 0.01
CA LEU A 524 8.54 25.83 1.00
C LEU A 524 7.87 26.11 2.34
N TYR A 525 7.57 25.07 3.11
CA TYR A 525 6.89 25.21 4.39
C TYR A 525 7.58 24.40 5.49
N LEU A 526 7.69 25.01 6.67
CA LEU A 526 7.94 24.31 7.93
C LEU A 526 6.64 24.26 8.72
N ARG A 527 6.26 23.07 9.17
CA ARG A 527 5.00 22.85 9.87
C ARG A 527 5.00 23.52 11.24
N GLU A 528 3.83 23.95 11.69
CA GLU A 528 3.61 24.48 13.04
C GLU A 528 4.23 23.58 14.12
N ARG A 529 4.11 22.26 13.94
CA ARG A 529 4.74 21.23 14.77
C ARG A 529 6.23 21.53 15.01
N VAL A 530 7.00 21.76 13.95
CA VAL A 530 8.45 22.04 14.03
C VAL A 530 8.72 23.35 14.74
N LEU A 531 7.93 24.39 14.46
CA LEU A 531 8.09 25.71 15.06
C LEU A 531 7.94 25.64 16.59
N ASN A 532 7.03 24.80 17.08
CA ASN A 532 6.81 24.60 18.52
C ASN A 532 8.00 23.92 19.24
N TYR A 533 8.88 23.21 18.52
CA TYR A 533 10.10 22.63 19.08
C TYR A 533 11.30 23.60 19.12
N LEU A 534 11.22 24.75 18.45
CA LEU A 534 12.32 25.72 18.42
C LEU A 534 12.60 26.25 19.83
N LYS A 535 13.88 26.23 20.23
CA LYS A 535 14.34 26.73 21.55
C LYS A 535 15.19 27.99 21.46
N SER A 536 16.01 28.07 20.43
CA SER A 536 16.87 29.19 20.11
C SER A 536 17.03 29.24 18.59
N ASP A 537 17.78 30.23 18.10
CA ASP A 537 18.15 30.34 16.69
C ASP A 537 18.58 28.99 16.10
N SER A 538 18.02 28.69 14.94
CA SER A 538 18.19 27.42 14.24
C SER A 538 18.32 27.63 12.75
N THR A 539 19.05 26.72 12.10
CA THR A 539 19.28 26.72 10.66
C THR A 539 18.62 25.50 10.04
N PHE A 540 17.86 25.73 8.97
CA PHE A 540 17.18 24.72 8.18
C PHE A 540 17.81 24.65 6.79
N THR A 541 18.13 23.46 6.34
CA THR A 541 18.64 23.19 4.99
C THR A 541 17.61 22.39 4.23
N PHE A 542 17.09 22.98 3.15
CA PHE A 542 16.17 22.34 2.21
C PHE A 542 16.99 21.75 1.08
N GLU A 543 17.14 20.44 1.09
CA GLU A 543 17.89 19.69 0.08
C GLU A 543 16.97 19.40 -1.10
N MET A 544 17.48 19.61 -2.32
CA MET A 544 16.71 19.59 -3.55
C MET A 544 17.22 18.52 -4.54
N TRP A 545 16.37 18.19 -5.50
CA TRP A 545 16.76 17.59 -6.78
C TRP A 545 17.04 18.71 -7.81
N PRO A 546 18.14 18.63 -8.58
CA PRO A 546 19.14 17.56 -8.58
C PRO A 546 20.03 17.57 -7.34
N LYS A 547 20.55 16.39 -6.97
CA LYS A 547 21.31 16.19 -5.73
C LYS A 547 22.48 17.17 -5.60
N GLY A 548 22.63 17.74 -4.40
CA GLY A 548 23.67 18.72 -4.09
C GLY A 548 23.25 20.17 -4.28
N VAL A 549 22.04 20.42 -4.81
CA VAL A 549 21.39 21.73 -4.73
C VAL A 549 20.65 21.83 -3.40
N GLU A 550 20.82 22.95 -2.71
CA GLU A 550 20.15 23.22 -1.44
C GLU A 550 19.86 24.71 -1.29
N THR A 551 18.91 25.04 -0.42
CA THR A 551 18.73 26.41 0.08
C THR A 551 18.67 26.40 1.60
N VAL A 552 19.18 27.47 2.20
CA VAL A 552 19.35 27.58 3.65
C VAL A 552 18.48 28.72 4.18
N VAL A 553 17.74 28.42 5.24
CA VAL A 553 16.87 29.34 5.95
C VAL A 553 17.26 29.39 7.42
N LYS A 554 17.46 30.59 7.95
CA LYS A 554 17.66 30.84 9.37
C LYS A 554 16.36 31.24 10.03
N VAL A 555 16.08 30.67 11.20
CA VAL A 555 14.93 31.03 12.02
C VAL A 555 15.43 31.51 13.37
N LYS A 556 15.21 32.81 13.62
CA LYS A 556 15.51 33.51 14.87
C LYS A 556 14.35 33.36 15.83
N VAL A 557 14.66 33.04 17.08
CA VAL A 557 13.62 32.77 18.10
C VAL A 557 13.62 33.88 19.13
N THR A 558 12.49 34.55 19.27
CA THR A 558 12.23 35.52 20.35
C THR A 558 11.23 34.94 21.34
N PRO A 559 11.18 35.48 22.57
CA PRO A 559 10.13 35.14 23.54
C PRO A 559 8.72 35.18 22.94
#